data_AF-A0A1S1JBG3-F1
#
_entry.id   AF-A0A1S1JBG3-F1
#
_cell.length_a   1.000
_cell.length_b   1.000
_cell.length_c   1.000
_cell.angle_alpha   90.00
_cell.angle_beta   90.00
_cell.angle_gamma   90.00
#
_symmetry.space_group_name_H-M   'P 1'
#
loop_
_entity.id
_entity.type
_entity.pdbx_description
1 polymer ?
#
loop_
_entity_poly.entity_id
_entity_poly.type
_entity_poly.pdbx_seq_one_letter_code
_entity_poly.pdbx_strand_id
1 'polypeptide(L)'
;MKRIATFVSLLITGILFAQVIDVNRSDYLLNEAYNRNQNQTISQYIKSNNIVTVAQIGNYNQANLTIISSNAYVTAQQTGNNNYMNVYKNADEINQSYTQTGNNNYISDFSMYSRGITSMGINQYGNNLSVISTGSNSISKDLIINQTGNSGTIYIFNR
;
A
#
# COMPACT_ATOMS: atom_id res chain seq x y z
N MET A 1 27.07 -27.78 -47.73
CA MET A 1 25.68 -27.38 -47.41
C MET A 1 25.59 -27.21 -45.89
N LYS A 2 25.58 -25.98 -45.38
CA LYS A 2 25.61 -25.69 -43.93
C LYS A 2 24.17 -25.66 -43.41
N ARG A 3 23.82 -26.60 -42.52
CA ARG A 3 22.54 -26.60 -41.80
C ARG A 3 22.70 -25.72 -40.56
N ILE A 4 22.00 -24.59 -40.52
CA ILE A 4 21.91 -23.72 -39.35
C ILE A 4 20.85 -24.34 -38.44
N ALA A 5 21.27 -24.85 -37.29
CA ALA A 5 20.37 -25.35 -36.25
C ALA A 5 19.88 -24.15 -35.43
N THR A 6 18.57 -23.87 -35.51
CA THR A 6 17.93 -22.84 -34.71
C THR A 6 17.70 -23.38 -33.30
N PHE A 7 18.48 -22.90 -32.32
CA PHE A 7 18.21 -23.14 -30.90
C PHE A 7 17.17 -22.12 -30.41
N VAL A 8 15.95 -22.59 -30.12
CA VAL A 8 14.95 -21.80 -29.40
C VAL A 8 15.08 -22.15 -27.93
N SER A 9 15.67 -21.25 -27.15
CA SER A 9 15.71 -21.34 -25.69
C SER A 9 14.50 -20.62 -25.10
N LEU A 10 13.56 -21.37 -24.52
CA LEU A 10 12.42 -20.82 -23.77
C LEU A 10 12.77 -20.83 -22.27
N LEU A 11 13.15 -19.67 -21.74
CA LEU A 11 13.32 -19.47 -20.30
C LEU A 11 11.95 -19.23 -19.66
N ILE A 12 11.38 -20.27 -19.06
CA ILE A 12 10.21 -20.15 -18.18
C ILE A 12 10.73 -19.75 -16.80
N THR A 13 10.77 -18.46 -16.49
CA THR A 13 10.96 -18.00 -15.11
C THR A 13 9.64 -18.16 -14.37
N GLY A 14 9.59 -19.14 -13.47
CA GLY A 14 8.41 -19.44 -12.65
C GLY A 14 7.97 -18.24 -11.82
N ILE A 15 6.68 -17.94 -11.87
CA ILE A 15 6.02 -17.06 -10.92
C ILE A 15 5.87 -17.87 -9.63
N LEU A 16 6.70 -17.57 -8.63
CA LEU A 16 6.50 -18.09 -7.27
C LEU A 16 5.55 -17.13 -6.55
N PHE A 17 4.29 -17.54 -6.40
CA PHE A 17 3.40 -16.89 -5.46
C PHE A 17 3.78 -17.36 -4.05
N ALA A 18 4.29 -16.45 -3.23
CA ALA A 18 4.33 -16.62 -1.78
C ALA A 18 3.33 -15.64 -1.19
N GLN A 19 2.17 -16.13 -0.78
CA GLN A 19 1.26 -15.39 0.09
C GLN A 19 1.09 -16.22 1.36
N VAL A 20 1.73 -15.77 2.45
CA VAL A 20 1.37 -16.19 3.81
C VAL A 20 0.54 -15.06 4.38
N ILE A 21 -0.76 -15.30 4.48
CA ILE A 21 -1.72 -14.41 5.10
C ILE A 21 -2.00 -15.03 6.47
N ASP A 22 -1.30 -14.56 7.51
CA ASP A 22 -1.63 -14.90 8.90
C ASP A 22 -2.58 -13.82 9.42
N VAL A 23 -3.89 -14.09 9.34
CA VAL A 23 -4.92 -13.11 9.72
C VAL A 23 -5.78 -13.60 10.86
N ASN A 24 -5.67 -12.85 11.96
CA ASN A 24 -6.66 -12.83 13.03
C ASN A 24 -8.02 -12.40 12.46
N ARG A 25 -9.01 -13.30 12.55
CA ARG A 25 -10.35 -13.19 11.96
C ARG A 25 -11.01 -11.82 12.18
N SER A 26 -11.12 -11.05 11.10
CA SER A 26 -12.21 -10.10 10.86
C SER A 26 -12.57 -10.18 9.37
N ASP A 27 -13.67 -10.88 9.08
CA ASP A 27 -14.44 -10.97 7.82
C ASP A 27 -13.71 -10.78 6.47
N TYR A 28 -13.19 -11.89 5.93
CA TYR A 28 -12.93 -12.00 4.48
C TYR A 28 -14.16 -12.56 3.77
N LEU A 29 -14.73 -11.81 2.83
CA LEU A 29 -15.69 -12.35 1.86
C LEU A 29 -14.92 -12.88 0.63
N LEU A 30 -14.81 -14.20 0.53
CA LEU A 30 -14.34 -14.90 -0.67
C LEU A 30 -15.51 -15.05 -1.65
N ASN A 31 -15.45 -14.37 -2.80
CA ASN A 31 -16.46 -14.52 -3.86
C ASN A 31 -16.02 -15.60 -4.86
N GLU A 32 -16.25 -16.86 -4.53
CA GLU A 32 -16.20 -17.98 -5.48
C GLU A 32 -17.57 -18.10 -6.19
N ALA A 33 -17.88 -17.18 -7.10
CA ALA A 33 -19.08 -17.26 -7.92
C ALA A 33 -18.76 -17.81 -9.32
N TYR A 34 -18.96 -19.12 -9.42
CA TYR A 34 -19.13 -19.87 -10.67
C TYR A 34 -20.05 -19.13 -11.65
N ASN A 35 -19.57 -18.95 -12.88
CA ASN A 35 -20.25 -18.41 -14.07
C ASN A 35 -21.79 -18.45 -14.05
N ARG A 36 -22.45 -17.30 -13.81
CA ARG A 36 -23.74 -16.96 -14.43
C ARG A 36 -23.82 -15.47 -14.70
N ASN A 37 -23.97 -15.13 -15.98
CA ASN A 37 -24.31 -13.81 -16.50
C ASN A 37 -25.60 -13.27 -15.84
N GLN A 38 -25.48 -12.43 -14.83
CA GLN A 38 -26.50 -11.52 -14.35
C GLN A 38 -25.80 -10.22 -13.95
N ASN A 39 -26.08 -9.13 -14.67
CA ASN A 39 -25.70 -7.77 -14.25
C ASN A 39 -26.55 -7.40 -13.02
N GLN A 40 -26.17 -7.88 -11.84
CA GLN A 40 -26.65 -7.33 -10.58
C GLN A 40 -25.73 -6.19 -10.17
N THR A 41 -26.22 -4.95 -10.32
CA THR A 41 -25.60 -3.79 -9.67
C THR A 41 -25.86 -3.91 -8.17
N ILE A 42 -24.97 -4.61 -7.48
CA ILE A 42 -24.98 -4.68 -6.03
C ILE A 42 -24.38 -3.37 -5.52
N SER A 43 -25.22 -2.36 -5.23
CA SER A 43 -24.82 -1.21 -4.42
C SER A 43 -24.74 -1.64 -2.95
N GLN A 44 -23.68 -2.37 -2.61
CA GLN A 44 -23.33 -2.67 -1.22
C GLN A 44 -22.67 -1.44 -0.61
N TYR A 45 -23.37 -0.78 0.31
CA TYR A 45 -22.77 0.23 1.17
C TYR A 45 -21.98 -0.48 2.26
N ILE A 46 -20.64 -0.37 2.23
CA ILE A 46 -19.80 -0.82 3.34
C ILE A 46 -19.99 0.18 4.49
N LYS A 47 -20.68 -0.24 5.54
CA LYS A 47 -20.80 0.51 6.80
C LYS A 47 -19.73 -0.01 7.79
N SER A 48 -18.46 0.21 7.46
CA SER A 48 -17.35 -0.05 8.37
C SER A 48 -16.80 1.27 8.88
N ASN A 49 -16.56 1.37 10.19
CA ASN A 49 -15.86 2.51 10.77
C ASN A 49 -14.36 2.47 10.44
N ASN A 50 -13.82 1.32 10.02
CA ASN A 50 -12.42 1.17 9.64
C ASN A 50 -12.34 0.62 8.22
N ILE A 51 -11.81 1.42 7.29
CA ILE A 51 -11.63 1.08 5.88
C ILE A 51 -10.14 1.24 5.56
N VAL A 52 -9.51 0.15 5.10
CA VAL A 52 -8.14 0.14 4.61
C VAL A 52 -8.16 -0.41 3.18
N THR A 53 -7.80 0.43 2.23
CA THR A 53 -7.78 0.07 0.80
C THR A 53 -6.33 0.05 0.32
N VAL A 54 -5.91 -1.08 -0.26
CA VAL A 54 -4.58 -1.24 -0.84
C VAL A 54 -4.72 -1.60 -2.31
N ALA A 55 -4.10 -0.83 -3.19
CA ALA A 55 -4.05 -1.07 -4.62
C ALA A 55 -2.60 -1.11 -5.11
N GLN A 56 -2.24 -2.19 -5.79
CA GLN A 56 -0.88 -2.42 -6.28
C GLN A 56 -0.91 -2.78 -7.76
N ILE A 57 -0.27 -1.96 -8.59
CA ILE A 57 -0.21 -2.13 -10.04
C ILE A 57 1.27 -2.19 -10.45
N GLY A 58 1.69 -3.34 -10.99
CA GLY A 58 3.08 -3.63 -11.36
C GLY A 58 3.68 -4.73 -10.48
N ASN A 59 4.98 -4.98 -10.62
CA ASN A 59 5.64 -6.15 -10.02
C ASN A 59 6.32 -5.82 -8.70
N TYR A 60 6.29 -6.76 -7.75
CA TYR A 60 7.04 -6.70 -6.49
C TYR A 60 6.74 -5.46 -5.62
N ASN A 61 5.55 -4.88 -5.75
CA ASN A 61 5.08 -3.90 -4.78
C ASN A 61 4.66 -4.63 -3.50
N GLN A 62 4.95 -4.03 -2.34
CA GLN A 62 4.57 -4.59 -1.04
C GLN A 62 4.06 -3.49 -0.11
N ALA A 63 2.99 -3.79 0.62
CA ALA A 63 2.42 -2.91 1.61
C ALA A 63 2.09 -3.71 2.88
N ASN A 64 2.78 -3.40 3.97
CA ASN A 64 2.53 -3.97 5.29
C ASN A 64 1.89 -2.88 6.16
N LEU A 65 0.59 -2.99 6.44
CA LEU A 65 -0.13 -2.00 7.25
C LEU A 65 -0.74 -2.65 8.48
N THR A 66 -0.52 -2.05 9.65
CA THR A 66 -1.23 -2.34 10.89
C THR A 66 -1.87 -1.07 11.40
N ILE A 67 -3.21 -1.04 11.42
CA ILE A 67 -4.01 0.14 11.76
C ILE A 67 -4.89 -0.21 12.96
N ILE A 68 -4.70 0.50 14.07
CA ILE A 68 -5.45 0.30 15.32
C ILE A 68 -6.21 1.61 15.60
N SER A 69 -7.54 1.57 15.47
CA SER A 69 -8.38 2.76 15.66
C SER A 69 -9.85 2.42 15.88
N SER A 70 -10.59 3.38 16.46
CA SER A 70 -12.05 3.33 16.53
C SER A 70 -12.72 3.77 15.22
N ASN A 71 -12.05 4.65 14.47
CA ASN A 71 -12.46 5.12 13.13
C ASN A 71 -11.22 5.28 12.24
N ALA A 72 -11.19 4.65 11.07
CA ALA A 72 -10.04 4.68 10.18
C ALA A 72 -10.46 4.75 8.72
N TYR A 73 -9.80 5.62 7.97
CA TYR A 73 -9.81 5.64 6.53
C TYR A 73 -8.37 5.69 6.04
N VAL A 74 -7.90 4.60 5.44
CA VAL A 74 -6.52 4.48 4.96
C VAL A 74 -6.52 4.04 3.51
N THR A 75 -5.84 4.80 2.66
CA THR A 75 -5.61 4.42 1.26
C THR A 75 -4.12 4.26 1.00
N ALA A 76 -3.74 3.18 0.34
CA ALA A 76 -2.38 2.92 -0.11
C ALA A 76 -2.41 2.51 -1.58
N GLN A 77 -1.82 3.33 -2.45
CA GLN A 77 -1.74 3.08 -3.88
C GLN A 77 -0.28 3.03 -4.33
N GLN A 78 0.11 1.90 -4.94
CA GLN A 78 1.43 1.68 -5.49
C GLN A 78 1.30 1.39 -6.99
N THR A 79 1.91 2.23 -7.84
CA THR A 79 1.93 2.08 -9.30
C THR A 79 3.37 2.08 -9.80
N GLY A 80 3.82 0.97 -10.38
CA GLY A 80 5.19 0.73 -10.83
C GLY A 80 5.77 -0.53 -10.19
N ASN A 81 7.10 -0.65 -10.07
CA ASN A 81 7.74 -1.87 -9.56
C ASN A 81 8.58 -1.63 -8.31
N ASN A 82 8.66 -2.65 -7.44
CA ASN A 82 9.49 -2.65 -6.23
C ASN A 82 9.21 -1.49 -5.27
N ASN A 83 7.98 -0.98 -5.21
CA ASN A 83 7.61 0.00 -4.19
C ASN A 83 7.29 -0.73 -2.89
N TYR A 84 7.81 -0.22 -1.78
CA TYR A 84 7.62 -0.83 -0.47
C TYR A 84 7.05 0.19 0.52
N MET A 85 6.13 -0.28 1.34
CA MET A 85 5.52 0.49 2.42
C MET A 85 5.40 -0.35 3.68
N ASN A 86 5.77 0.24 4.82
CA ASN A 86 5.56 -0.31 6.15
C ASN A 86 4.91 0.75 7.06
N VAL A 87 3.69 0.48 7.51
CA VAL A 87 2.87 1.41 8.28
C VAL A 87 2.39 0.73 9.55
N TYR A 88 2.63 1.36 10.68
CA TYR A 88 1.99 1.01 11.95
C TYR A 88 1.43 2.28 12.57
N LYS A 89 0.11 2.31 12.78
CA LYS A 89 -0.59 3.45 13.36
C LYS A 89 -1.54 2.98 14.46
N ASN A 90 -1.54 3.74 15.56
CA ASN A 90 -2.48 3.57 16.66
C ASN A 90 -2.98 4.95 17.10
N ALA A 91 -4.27 5.22 16.94
CA ALA A 91 -4.90 6.47 17.37
C ALA A 91 -6.42 6.30 17.52
N ASP A 92 -7.10 7.30 18.08
CA ASP A 92 -8.56 7.27 18.21
C ASP A 92 -9.25 7.35 16.84
N GLU A 93 -8.71 8.19 15.95
CA GLU A 93 -9.12 8.34 14.55
C GLU A 93 -7.90 8.43 13.62
N ILE A 94 -7.95 7.72 12.48
CA ILE A 94 -6.86 7.65 11.50
C ILE A 94 -7.38 8.01 10.11
N ASN A 95 -6.79 9.01 9.47
CA ASN A 95 -7.06 9.34 8.07
C ASN A 95 -5.74 9.40 7.29
N GLN A 96 -5.39 8.35 6.55
CA GLN A 96 -4.07 8.26 5.91
C GLN A 96 -4.21 8.05 4.41
N SER A 97 -3.32 8.67 3.66
CA SER A 97 -3.19 8.41 2.23
C SER A 97 -1.73 8.26 1.86
N TYR A 98 -1.43 7.21 1.12
CA TYR A 98 -0.08 6.91 0.65
C TYR A 98 -0.14 6.61 -0.84
N THR A 99 0.60 7.36 -1.62
CA THR A 99 0.72 7.19 -3.08
C THR A 99 2.18 7.04 -3.45
N GLN A 100 2.53 5.94 -4.13
CA GLN A 100 3.85 5.74 -4.71
C GLN A 100 3.68 5.47 -6.21
N THR A 101 4.15 6.39 -7.05
CA THR A 101 4.15 6.26 -8.51
C THR A 101 5.58 6.27 -9.03
N GLY A 102 6.01 5.16 -9.64
CA GLY A 102 7.37 4.93 -10.14
C GLY A 102 7.99 3.68 -9.52
N ASN A 103 9.31 3.60 -9.43
CA ASN A 103 10.01 2.37 -9.01
C ASN A 103 10.92 2.57 -7.80
N ASN A 104 11.07 1.53 -7.00
CA ASN A 104 11.97 1.49 -5.83
C ASN A 104 11.68 2.61 -4.81
N ASN A 105 10.43 3.04 -4.66
CA ASN A 105 10.07 4.00 -3.63
C ASN A 105 9.80 3.31 -2.29
N TYR A 106 10.10 4.00 -1.20
CA TYR A 106 10.00 3.47 0.16
C TYR A 106 9.23 4.44 1.06
N ILE A 107 8.26 3.91 1.80
CA ILE A 107 7.57 4.62 2.88
C ILE A 107 7.68 3.81 4.17
N SER A 108 8.15 4.44 5.24
CA SER A 108 8.00 3.97 6.61
C SER A 108 7.23 5.03 7.39
N ASP A 109 6.08 4.66 7.93
CA ASP A 109 5.28 5.57 8.75
C ASP A 109 4.83 4.87 10.02
N PHE A 110 5.47 5.23 11.13
CA PHE A 110 5.30 4.56 12.41
C PHE A 110 4.85 5.54 13.47
N SER A 111 3.77 5.25 14.18
CA SER A 111 3.43 5.97 15.41
C SER A 111 2.92 5.02 16.49
N MET A 112 3.33 5.31 17.73
CA MET A 112 2.66 4.76 18.91
C MET A 112 1.26 5.37 19.08
N TYR A 113 0.56 4.99 20.15
CA TYR A 113 -0.76 5.55 20.45
C TYR A 113 -0.71 7.07 20.53
N SER A 114 -1.54 7.72 19.71
CA SER A 114 -1.79 9.15 19.72
C SER A 114 -3.26 9.42 20.04
N ARG A 115 -3.52 10.34 20.96
CA ARG A 115 -4.89 10.73 21.30
C ARG A 115 -5.45 11.65 20.21
N GLY A 116 -6.67 11.39 19.76
CA GLY A 116 -7.35 12.16 18.72
C GLY A 116 -7.04 11.70 17.30
N ILE A 117 -7.03 12.66 16.37
CA ILE A 117 -6.97 12.42 14.92
C ILE A 117 -5.52 12.41 14.44
N THR A 118 -5.12 11.35 13.74
CA THR A 118 -3.84 11.28 13.01
C THR A 118 -4.11 11.28 11.51
N SER A 119 -3.73 12.37 10.82
CA SER A 119 -4.11 12.62 9.43
C SER A 119 -2.93 13.00 8.55
N MET A 120 -2.43 12.13 7.67
CA MET A 120 -1.27 12.46 6.82
C MET A 120 -1.39 11.89 5.41
N GLY A 121 -0.89 12.66 4.44
CA GLY A 121 -0.73 12.26 3.04
C GLY A 121 0.74 12.18 2.65
N ILE A 122 1.16 11.06 2.06
CA ILE A 122 2.51 10.90 1.50
C ILE A 122 2.40 10.54 0.03
N ASN A 123 2.86 11.43 -0.85
CA ASN A 123 2.81 11.25 -2.30
C ASN A 123 4.22 11.28 -2.89
N GLN A 124 4.66 10.16 -3.45
CA GLN A 124 5.94 10.00 -4.12
C GLN A 124 5.74 9.82 -5.62
N TYR A 125 6.39 10.66 -6.43
CA TYR A 125 6.36 10.63 -7.89
C TYR A 125 7.79 10.56 -8.46
N GLY A 126 8.20 9.38 -8.88
CA GLY A 126 9.52 9.14 -9.44
C GLY A 126 10.17 7.87 -8.90
N ASN A 127 11.50 7.83 -8.84
CA ASN A 127 12.22 6.59 -8.50
C ASN A 127 13.16 6.79 -7.30
N ASN A 128 13.37 5.73 -6.53
CA ASN A 128 14.33 5.71 -5.41
C ASN A 128 14.04 6.77 -4.32
N LEU A 129 12.77 7.14 -4.14
CA LEU A 129 12.35 8.12 -3.13
C LEU A 129 12.07 7.42 -1.80
N SER A 130 12.39 8.08 -0.69
CA SER A 130 12.15 7.55 0.66
C SER A 130 11.49 8.58 1.55
N VAL A 131 10.45 8.17 2.28
CA VAL A 131 9.88 8.96 3.38
C VAL A 131 9.87 8.10 4.64
N ILE A 132 10.42 8.65 5.71
CA ILE A 132 10.45 8.02 7.03
C ILE A 132 9.79 8.99 8.01
N SER A 133 8.59 8.66 8.45
CA SER A 133 7.81 9.42 9.43
C SER A 133 7.68 8.65 10.73
N THR A 134 7.91 9.34 11.84
CA THR A 134 7.82 8.76 13.18
C THR A 134 6.98 9.63 14.11
N GLY A 135 6.14 8.99 14.92
CA GLY A 135 5.27 9.61 15.91
C GLY A 135 4.05 10.32 15.31
N SER A 136 3.30 11.03 16.14
CA SER A 136 2.08 11.77 15.76
C SER A 136 1.81 12.87 16.77
N ASN A 137 1.54 14.08 16.30
CA ASN A 137 1.21 15.25 17.10
C ASN A 137 0.21 16.17 16.36
N SER A 138 -0.14 17.30 16.96
CA SER A 138 -1.11 18.25 16.39
C SER A 138 -0.67 18.85 15.04
N ILE A 139 0.63 18.90 14.73
CA ILE A 139 1.16 19.36 13.44
C ILE A 139 0.99 18.29 12.37
N SER A 140 1.13 17.02 12.75
CA SER A 140 0.89 15.89 11.83
C SER A 140 -0.58 15.69 11.50
N LYS A 141 -1.49 16.46 12.09
CA LYS A 141 -2.90 16.51 11.67
C LYS A 141 -2.96 17.39 10.42
N ASP A 142 -3.16 16.74 9.27
CA ASP A 142 -3.29 17.34 7.94
C ASP A 142 -1.96 17.62 7.21
N LEU A 143 -0.87 16.95 7.64
CA LEU A 143 0.40 17.03 6.93
C LEU A 143 0.32 16.34 5.57
N ILE A 144 0.74 17.03 4.50
CA ILE A 144 0.88 16.44 3.16
C ILE A 144 2.31 16.59 2.69
N ILE A 145 2.92 15.48 2.32
CA ILE A 145 4.27 15.38 1.77
C ILE A 145 4.14 15.06 0.28
N ASN A 146 4.67 15.93 -0.57
CA ASN A 146 4.80 15.67 -1.99
C ASN A 146 6.28 15.60 -2.33
N GLN A 147 6.76 14.43 -2.74
CA GLN A 147 8.14 14.19 -3.10
C GLN A 147 8.21 13.76 -4.57
N THR A 148 8.88 14.55 -5.40
CA THR A 148 9.03 14.27 -6.84
C THR A 148 10.50 14.27 -7.22
N GLY A 149 10.92 13.30 -8.05
CA GLY A 149 12.28 13.28 -8.61
C GLY A 149 12.88 11.89 -8.69
N ASN A 150 14.21 11.83 -8.74
CA ASN A 150 14.94 10.58 -8.75
C ASN A 150 15.97 10.61 -7.62
N SER A 151 15.81 9.73 -6.64
CA SER A 151 16.56 9.70 -5.39
C SER A 151 16.26 10.87 -4.45
N GLY A 152 16.09 10.56 -3.16
CA GLY A 152 15.88 11.57 -2.12
C GLY A 152 15.19 10.97 -0.90
N THR A 153 15.54 11.46 0.30
CA THR A 153 14.94 10.98 1.55
C THR A 153 14.40 12.14 2.38
N ILE A 154 13.18 11.98 2.91
CA ILE A 154 12.55 12.90 3.86
C ILE A 154 12.42 12.17 5.20
N TYR A 155 12.89 12.82 6.26
CA TYR A 155 12.69 12.36 7.65
C TYR A 155 11.76 13.31 8.39
N ILE A 156 10.76 12.74 9.06
CA ILE A 156 9.80 13.49 9.87
C ILE A 156 9.75 12.89 11.27
N PHE A 157 9.87 13.76 12.25
CA PHE A 157 9.82 13.42 13.67
C PHE A 157 8.71 14.24 14.32
N ASN A 158 7.55 13.61 14.46
CA ASN A 158 6.40 14.19 15.15
C ASN A 158 6.43 13.73 16.60
N ARG A 159 6.72 14.65 17.53
CA ARG A 159 6.72 14.41 18.97
C ARG A 159 5.57 15.13 19.65
#